data_AF-A0A3B0JPG9-F1
#
_entry.id   AF-A0A3B0JPG9-F1
#
_cell.length_a   1.000
_cell.length_b   1.000
_cell.length_c   1.000
_cell.angle_alpha   90.00
_cell.angle_beta   90.00
_cell.angle_gamma   90.00
#
_symmetry.space_group_name_H-M   'P 1'
#
loop_
_entity.id
_entity.type
_entity.pdbx_description
1 polymer ?
#
loop_
_entity_poly.entity_id
_entity_poly.type
_entity_poly.pdbx_seq_one_letter_code
_entity_poly.pdbx_strand_id
1 'polypeptide(L)'
;MENPRKSDLKKLTNAISFLQKHKDSHEQQVIVEEGKLAEQSLAANDASHKKIDQMDKVQELHWMFSQDYHELKLLSETLQTFLDMNQDMKDTEFYRAATQYIGEHCNESELEPSPQILK
;
A
#
# COMPACT_ATOMS: atom_id res chain seq x y z
N MET A 1 -28.24 -16.96 12.64
CA MET A 1 -26.97 -17.10 11.90
C MET A 1 -26.56 -15.73 11.42
N GLU A 2 -25.31 -15.34 11.61
CA GLU A 2 -24.80 -14.07 11.07
C GLU A 2 -24.74 -14.14 9.54
N ASN A 3 -25.05 -13.03 8.85
CA ASN A 3 -25.00 -12.98 7.38
C ASN A 3 -23.54 -13.19 6.92
N PRO A 4 -23.22 -14.27 6.17
CA PRO A 4 -21.84 -14.56 5.77
C PRO A 4 -21.21 -13.40 4.98
N ARG A 5 -22.02 -12.68 4.19
CA ARG A 5 -21.59 -11.52 3.40
C ARG A 5 -21.07 -10.35 4.25
N LYS A 6 -21.63 -10.19 5.45
CA LYS A 6 -21.15 -9.21 6.44
C LYS A 6 -19.77 -9.59 6.97
N SER A 7 -19.56 -10.88 7.24
CA SER A 7 -18.25 -11.41 7.66
C SER A 7 -17.21 -11.16 6.56
N ASP A 8 -17.57 -11.41 5.30
CA ASP A 8 -16.65 -11.27 4.18
C ASP A 8 -16.28 -9.80 3.92
N LEU A 9 -17.25 -8.87 3.97
CA LEU A 9 -16.98 -7.42 3.93
C LEU A 9 -16.02 -6.98 5.04
N LYS A 10 -16.22 -7.48 6.26
CA LYS A 10 -15.33 -7.17 7.39
C LYS A 10 -13.91 -7.70 7.18
N LYS A 11 -13.76 -8.90 6.62
CA LYS A 11 -12.45 -9.47 6.30
C LYS A 11 -11.73 -8.64 5.24
N LEU A 12 -12.42 -8.28 4.17
CA LEU A 12 -11.86 -7.46 3.08
C LEU A 12 -11.42 -6.08 3.58
N THR A 13 -12.29 -5.36 4.28
CA THR A 13 -11.98 -4.04 4.84
C THR A 13 -10.83 -4.08 5.85
N ASN A 14 -10.78 -5.10 6.72
CA ASN A 14 -9.65 -5.30 7.62
C ASN A 14 -8.33 -5.57 6.89
N ALA A 15 -8.36 -6.39 5.84
CA ALA A 15 -7.17 -6.71 5.04
C ALA A 15 -6.63 -5.45 4.33
N ILE A 16 -7.52 -4.65 3.74
CA ILE A 16 -7.15 -3.38 3.09
C ILE A 16 -6.55 -2.41 4.12
N SER A 17 -7.18 -2.25 5.29
CA SER A 17 -6.66 -1.38 6.36
C SER A 17 -5.29 -1.82 6.88
N PHE A 18 -5.07 -3.12 6.99
CA PHE A 18 -3.77 -3.66 7.38
C PHE A 18 -2.69 -3.35 6.33
N LEU A 19 -2.98 -3.63 5.05
CA LEU A 19 -2.04 -3.36 3.96
C LEU A 19 -1.75 -1.87 3.78
N GLN A 20 -2.72 -0.98 3.98
CA GLN A 20 -2.46 0.47 3.96
C GLN A 20 -1.42 0.87 5.01
N LYS A 21 -1.59 0.44 6.26
CA LYS A 21 -0.62 0.73 7.32
C LYS A 21 0.75 0.13 7.04
N HIS A 22 0.78 -1.06 6.43
CA HIS A 22 2.01 -1.72 6.03
C HIS A 22 2.74 -0.95 4.93
N LYS A 23 2.00 -0.57 3.87
CA LYS A 23 2.46 0.26 2.76
C LYS A 23 3.03 1.58 3.25
N ASP A 24 2.30 2.30 4.11
CA ASP A 24 2.72 3.61 4.66
C ASP A 24 4.01 3.46 5.51
N SER A 25 4.14 2.35 6.24
CA SER A 25 5.36 2.03 6.99
C SER A 25 6.54 1.80 6.05
N HIS A 26 6.37 1.04 4.97
CA HIS A 26 7.43 0.82 3.99
C HIS A 26 7.81 2.09 3.23
N GLU A 27 6.84 2.91 2.85
CA GLU A 27 7.08 4.22 2.23
C GLU A 27 7.95 5.11 3.13
N GLN A 28 7.60 5.19 4.42
CA GLN A 28 8.38 5.95 5.39
C GLN A 28 9.80 5.41 5.57
N GLN A 29 9.98 4.08 5.51
CA GLN A 29 11.30 3.46 5.56
C GLN A 29 12.11 3.77 4.30
N VAL A 30 11.51 3.70 3.10
CA VAL A 30 12.16 4.10 1.84
C VAL A 30 12.70 5.53 1.96
N ILE A 31 11.85 6.48 2.37
CA ILE A 31 12.23 7.90 2.53
C ILE A 31 13.43 8.06 3.47
N VAL A 32 13.42 7.36 4.61
CA VAL A 32 14.51 7.44 5.60
C VAL A 32 15.80 6.84 5.06
N GLU A 33 15.73 5.67 4.42
CA GLU A 33 16.92 4.96 3.92
C GLU A 33 17.53 5.64 2.68
N GLU A 34 16.70 6.25 1.83
CA GLU A 34 17.15 7.12 0.73
C GLU A 34 17.83 8.39 1.25
N GLY A 35 17.27 9.02 2.28
CA GLY A 35 17.89 10.18 2.94
C GLY A 35 19.30 9.85 3.47
N LYS A 36 19.44 8.70 4.15
CA LYS A 36 20.75 8.20 4.62
C LYS A 36 21.72 7.95 3.47
N LEU A 37 21.24 7.38 2.35
CA LEU A 37 22.08 7.10 1.18
C LEU A 37 22.59 8.40 0.53
N ALA A 38 21.75 9.44 0.48
CA ALA A 38 22.13 10.75 -0.02
C ALA A 38 23.21 11.40 0.86
N GLU A 39 23.05 11.38 2.18
CA GLU A 39 24.04 11.88 3.14
C GLU A 39 25.38 11.13 3.04
N GLN A 40 25.34 9.80 2.94
CA GLN A 40 26.54 8.97 2.78
C GLN A 40 27.26 9.22 1.44
N SER A 41 26.53 9.58 0.38
CA SER A 41 27.12 9.91 -0.91
C SER A 41 27.88 11.25 -0.90
N LEU A 42 27.57 12.13 0.07
CA LEU A 42 28.29 13.39 0.29
C LEU A 42 29.53 13.22 1.19
N ALA A 43 29.60 12.12 1.94
CA ALA A 43 30.74 11.78 2.80
C ALA A 43 31.77 10.92 2.05
N ALA A 44 33.06 11.19 2.27
CA ALA A 44 34.24 10.69 1.54
C ALA A 44 34.28 9.21 1.08
N ASN A 45 35.06 8.97 0.00
CA ASN A 45 35.32 7.76 -0.80
C ASN A 45 35.57 6.38 -0.10
N ASP A 46 35.65 6.30 1.23
CA ASP A 46 36.13 5.08 1.93
C ASP A 46 35.04 4.12 2.41
N ALA A 47 33.77 4.34 2.05
CA ALA A 47 32.62 3.54 2.52
C ALA A 47 31.87 2.77 1.41
N SER A 48 32.52 2.45 0.29
CA SER A 48 31.86 1.84 -0.88
C SER A 48 31.05 0.57 -0.58
N HIS A 49 31.54 -0.32 0.28
CA HIS A 49 30.80 -1.54 0.66
C HIS A 49 29.51 -1.23 1.43
N LYS A 50 29.57 -0.32 2.42
CA LYS A 50 28.38 0.09 3.18
C LYS A 50 27.36 0.78 2.30
N LYS A 51 27.81 1.53 1.30
CA LYS A 51 26.94 2.16 0.30
C LYS A 51 26.22 1.13 -0.55
N ILE A 52 26.90 0.07 -0.98
CA ILE A 52 26.29 -1.04 -1.73
C ILE A 52 25.22 -1.74 -0.87
N ASP A 53 25.55 -2.12 0.37
CA ASP A 53 24.59 -2.76 1.28
C ASP A 53 23.35 -1.87 1.51
N GLN A 54 23.55 -0.55 1.62
CA GLN A 54 22.48 0.42 1.78
C GLN A 54 21.62 0.55 0.51
N MET A 55 22.22 0.51 -0.68
CA MET A 55 21.50 0.52 -1.96
C MET A 55 20.64 -0.74 -2.13
N ASP A 56 21.19 -1.91 -1.80
CA ASP A 56 20.46 -3.19 -1.86
C ASP A 56 19.24 -3.15 -0.93
N LYS A 57 19.40 -2.61 0.28
CA LYS A 57 18.30 -2.41 1.23
C LYS A 57 17.22 -1.47 0.70
N VAL A 58 17.59 -0.34 0.10
CA VAL A 58 16.64 0.61 -0.51
C VAL A 58 15.88 -0.07 -1.65
N GLN A 59 16.57 -0.85 -2.49
CA GLN A 59 15.94 -1.58 -3.57
C GLN A 59 14.95 -2.65 -3.07
N GLU A 60 15.30 -3.38 -2.00
CA GLU A 60 14.39 -4.33 -1.36
C GLU A 60 13.13 -3.64 -0.82
N LEU A 61 13.29 -2.50 -0.13
CA LEU A 61 12.16 -1.73 0.40
C LEU A 61 11.25 -1.20 -0.71
N HIS A 62 11.81 -0.70 -1.82
CA HIS A 62 11.04 -0.31 -3.00
C HIS A 62 10.26 -1.47 -3.59
N TRP A 63 10.88 -2.65 -3.69
CA TRP A 63 10.19 -3.84 -4.15
C TRP A 63 9.04 -4.22 -3.21
N MET A 64 9.25 -4.24 -1.89
CA MET A 64 8.19 -4.51 -0.91
C MET A 64 7.04 -3.51 -1.01
N PHE A 65 7.34 -2.21 -1.08
CA PHE A 65 6.34 -1.16 -1.27
C PHE A 65 5.53 -1.36 -2.56
N SER A 66 6.19 -1.74 -3.66
CA SER A 66 5.50 -2.04 -4.92
C SER A 66 4.54 -3.24 -4.81
N GLN A 67 4.91 -4.27 -4.04
CA GLN A 67 4.06 -5.43 -3.78
C GLN A 67 2.85 -5.04 -2.93
N ASP A 68 3.06 -4.28 -1.85
CA ASP A 68 1.97 -3.79 -1.00
C ASP A 68 0.98 -2.94 -1.79
N TYR A 69 1.48 -2.04 -2.65
CA TYR A 69 0.63 -1.22 -3.52
C TYR A 69 -0.18 -2.08 -4.49
N HIS A 70 0.44 -3.08 -5.12
CA HIS A 70 -0.24 -3.99 -6.03
C HIS A 70 -1.33 -4.81 -5.33
N GLU A 71 -1.03 -5.37 -4.16
CA GLU A 71 -1.98 -6.15 -3.37
C GLU A 71 -3.14 -5.28 -2.86
N LEU A 72 -2.84 -4.05 -2.43
CA LEU A 72 -3.85 -3.08 -2.01
C LEU A 72 -4.83 -2.75 -3.15
N LYS A 73 -4.31 -2.56 -4.37
CA LYS A 73 -5.13 -2.33 -5.57
C LYS A 73 -6.04 -3.53 -5.85
N LEU A 74 -5.50 -4.75 -5.84
CA LEU A 74 -6.28 -5.97 -6.06
C LEU A 74 -7.40 -6.15 -5.02
N LEU A 75 -7.11 -5.91 -3.74
CA LEU A 75 -8.14 -6.00 -2.69
C LEU A 75 -9.19 -4.91 -2.82
N SER A 76 -8.80 -3.70 -3.23
CA SER A 76 -9.73 -2.59 -3.48
C SER A 76 -10.69 -2.92 -4.64
N GLU A 77 -10.16 -3.45 -5.75
CA GLU A 77 -10.95 -3.93 -6.89
C GLU A 77 -11.87 -5.11 -6.49
N THR A 78 -11.38 -5.99 -5.62
CA THR A 78 -12.17 -7.11 -5.07
C THR A 78 -13.32 -6.62 -4.19
N LEU A 79 -13.07 -5.63 -3.33
CA LEU A 79 -14.11 -5.03 -2.49
C LEU A 79 -15.16 -4.30 -3.34
N GLN A 80 -14.72 -3.56 -4.36
CA GLN A 80 -15.62 -2.90 -5.32
C GLN A 80 -16.51 -3.93 -6.04
N THR A 81 -15.90 -4.98 -6.59
CA THR A 81 -16.61 -6.09 -7.24
C THR A 81 -17.62 -6.75 -6.29
N PHE A 82 -17.24 -6.98 -5.03
CA PHE A 82 -18.14 -7.53 -4.02
C PHE A 82 -19.36 -6.63 -3.80
N LEU A 83 -19.18 -5.31 -3.68
CA LEU A 83 -20.26 -4.36 -3.50
C LEU A 83 -21.17 -4.28 -4.74
N ASP A 84 -20.59 -4.36 -5.93
CA ASP A 84 -21.33 -4.35 -7.20
C ASP A 84 -22.18 -5.61 -7.39
N MET A 85 -21.71 -6.76 -6.91
CA MET A 85 -22.47 -8.01 -6.94
C MET A 85 -23.55 -8.10 -5.86
N ASN A 86 -23.44 -7.32 -4.77
CA ASN A 86 -24.33 -7.38 -3.61
C ASN A 86 -25.14 -6.09 -3.42
N GLN A 87 -25.67 -5.53 -4.51
CA GLN A 87 -26.46 -4.29 -4.45
C GLN A 87 -27.75 -4.42 -3.63
N ASP A 88 -28.25 -5.64 -3.40
CA ASP A 88 -29.36 -5.91 -2.50
C ASP A 88 -29.07 -5.50 -1.04
N MET A 89 -27.79 -5.33 -0.69
CA MET A 89 -27.35 -4.93 0.65
C MET A 89 -27.13 -3.42 0.80
N LYS A 90 -27.43 -2.59 -0.20
CA LYS A 90 -27.15 -1.13 -0.22
C LYS A 90 -27.67 -0.35 1.00
N ASP A 91 -28.78 -0.79 1.58
CA ASP A 91 -29.38 -0.16 2.75
C ASP A 91 -28.85 -0.67 4.08
N THR A 92 -27.96 -1.66 4.05
CA THR A 92 -27.29 -2.14 5.26
C THR A 92 -26.16 -1.18 5.66
N GLU A 93 -26.01 -0.98 6.97
CA GLU A 93 -24.95 -0.13 7.52
C GLU A 93 -23.56 -0.58 7.08
N PHE A 94 -23.32 -1.89 7.02
CA PHE A 94 -22.03 -2.47 6.63
C PHE A 94 -21.68 -2.21 5.17
N TYR A 95 -22.67 -2.22 4.27
CA TYR A 95 -22.47 -1.89 2.86
C TYR A 95 -22.09 -0.41 2.72
N ARG A 96 -22.87 0.48 3.35
CA ARG A 96 -22.60 1.92 3.30
C ARG A 96 -21.22 2.28 3.85
N ALA A 97 -20.82 1.65 4.96
CA ALA A 97 -19.49 1.81 5.54
C ALA A 97 -18.39 1.35 4.58
N ALA A 98 -18.55 0.21 3.90
CA ALA A 98 -17.58 -0.28 2.92
C ALA A 98 -17.51 0.60 1.66
N THR A 99 -18.64 1.11 1.17
CA THR A 99 -18.68 2.06 0.05
C THR A 99 -17.98 3.37 0.39
N GLN A 100 -18.23 3.91 1.60
CA GLN A 100 -17.53 5.09 2.09
C GLN A 100 -16.02 4.83 2.18
N TYR A 101 -15.62 3.68 2.72
CA TYR A 101 -14.22 3.28 2.84
C TYR A 101 -13.51 3.22 1.48
N ILE A 102 -14.14 2.68 0.42
CA ILE A 102 -13.58 2.73 -0.94
C ILE A 102 -13.38 4.17 -1.40
N GLY A 103 -14.39 5.02 -1.20
CA GLY A 103 -14.35 6.42 -1.60
C GLY A 103 -13.21 7.19 -0.95
N GLU A 104 -12.94 6.94 0.33
CA GLU A 104 -11.92 7.63 1.12
C GLU A 104 -10.51 7.08 0.93
N HIS A 105 -10.36 5.78 0.69
CA HIS A 105 -9.06 5.12 0.83
C HIS A 105 -8.58 4.34 -0.39
N CYS A 106 -9.46 4.07 -1.35
CA CYS A 106 -9.15 3.21 -2.50
C CYS A 106 -9.14 3.98 -3.83
N ASN A 107 -9.87 5.09 -3.93
CA ASN A 107 -9.99 5.90 -5.14
C ASN A 107 -8.94 7.03 -5.25
N GLU A 108 -8.05 7.22 -4.26
CA GLU A 108 -6.99 8.24 -4.30
C GLU A 108 -5.74 7.81 -5.11
N SER A 109 -5.69 6.57 -5.63
CA SER A 109 -4.51 5.98 -6.30
C SER A 109 -4.30 6.38 -7.78
N GLU A 110 -4.56 7.62 -8.17
CA GLU A 110 -4.07 8.17 -9.47
C GLU A 110 -2.68 8.83 -9.37
N LEU A 111 -2.00 8.72 -8.23
CA LEU A 111 -0.59 9.12 -8.11
C LEU A 111 0.30 7.88 -8.26
N GLU A 112 0.52 7.49 -9.52
CA GLU A 112 1.58 6.57 -9.92
C GLU A 112 2.91 6.95 -9.23
N PRO A 113 3.63 6.01 -8.61
CA PRO A 113 5.01 6.26 -8.21
C PRO A 113 5.80 6.52 -9.49
N SER A 114 6.13 7.79 -9.74
CA SER A 114 6.97 8.17 -10.87
C SER A 114 8.27 7.38 -10.81
N PRO A 115 8.62 6.59 -11.84
CA PRO A 115 9.92 5.97 -11.90
C PRO A 115 10.92 7.10 -12.16
N GLN A 116 11.56 7.61 -11.11
CA GLN A 116 12.72 8.48 -11.28
C GLN A 116 13.86 7.61 -11.79
N ILE A 117 13.94 7.51 -13.12
CA ILE A 117 15.10 7.04 -13.86
C ILE A 117 16.26 7.97 -13.49
N LEU A 118 17.15 7.49 -12.62
CA LEU A 118 18.47 8.08 -12.44
C LEU A 118 19.28 7.85 -13.73
N LYS A 119 19.44 8.91 -14.52
CA LYS A 119 20.46 9.04 -15.56
C LYS A 119 21.76 9.54 -14.96
#